data_AF-A0A8I6RSB8-F1
#
_entry.id   AF-A0A8I6RSB8-F1
#
_cell.length_a   1.000
_cell.length_b   1.000
_cell.length_c   1.000
_cell.angle_alpha   90.00
_cell.angle_beta   90.00
_cell.angle_gamma   90.00
#
_symmetry.space_group_name_H-M   'P 1'
#
loop_
_entity.id
_entity.type
_entity.pdbx_description
1 polymer ?
#
loop_
_entity_poly.entity_id
_entity_poly.type
_entity_poly.pdbx_seq_one_letter_code
_entity_poly.pdbx_strand_id
1 'polypeptide(L)'
;MSECDQFTEDSQSENGSKCDVNEAHDKTFYDSFPFKSHKFNRFLVISILQEYIESGASVKTPVRCVDVVSDCGGNGLFWKLTFGSSIDVVVNNCEAQIAELIERNASLNNLKVCVANKDPCVLLHERGYNFVYLDCKTEAAQCFDAAVRNISRQGIFVVTTNDDSSLHGGDNNVAFRRYGGRITRTTYAAELGIRLFIAALARSAARHDRAIRVLLCAVYKSTFTVAIMCLNGASLANRVIKEEIRSLKHCMVCEERVFYPPETEFPVDHNSVKLPCECSKNAPGETCQVLGPLWSGDLFDRDFIDRMLFRGLVGDQFLEKELKTILEESKCPSKEDDNVGGKRMKMDHVSSPPFYYNVHKHHPRSEQQVTMNKIINELRNAGFRASRTHFDKVSIRTNANMREMAYIIKKIGEK
;
A
#
# COMPACT_ATOMS: atom_id res chain seq x y z
N MET A 1 27.41 21.96 31.07
CA MET A 1 26.70 21.31 32.19
C MET A 1 25.29 21.03 31.68
N SER A 2 25.14 19.92 30.95
CA SER A 2 24.64 18.61 31.44
C SER A 2 23.10 18.63 31.47
N GLU A 3 22.32 17.80 30.78
CA GLU A 3 22.51 16.52 30.10
C GLU A 3 21.54 16.44 28.90
N CYS A 4 21.99 15.84 27.80
CA CYS A 4 21.16 15.43 26.68
C CYS A 4 21.45 13.94 26.48
N ASP A 5 20.62 13.09 27.09
CA ASP A 5 20.83 11.64 27.09
C ASP A 5 20.37 10.99 25.78
N GLN A 6 21.37 10.53 25.03
CA GLN A 6 21.49 9.19 24.47
C GLN A 6 20.31 8.66 23.62
N PHE A 7 20.30 9.05 22.34
CA PHE A 7 19.92 8.14 21.26
C PHE A 7 21.14 7.26 20.95
N THR A 8 21.06 5.98 21.30
CA THR A 8 22.05 4.98 20.87
C THR A 8 21.89 4.72 19.38
N GLU A 9 22.91 5.10 18.61
CA GLU A 9 23.15 4.72 17.22
C GLU A 9 23.39 3.21 17.13
N ASP A 10 22.43 2.45 16.59
CA ASP A 10 22.71 1.15 15.99
C ASP A 10 22.89 1.34 14.48
N SER A 11 23.97 2.01 14.11
CA SER A 11 24.52 1.94 12.75
C SER A 11 25.29 0.62 12.59
N GLN A 12 24.56 -0.46 12.32
CA GLN A 12 25.23 -1.67 11.82
C GLN A 12 25.59 -1.45 10.35
N SER A 13 26.88 -1.26 10.12
CA SER A 13 27.55 -1.43 8.83
C SER A 13 27.24 -2.84 8.28
N GLU A 14 26.42 -2.95 7.24
CA GLU A 14 26.32 -4.16 6.42
C GLU A 14 27.62 -4.29 5.61
N ASN A 15 28.64 -4.89 6.23
CA ASN A 15 29.78 -5.44 5.51
C ASN A 15 29.27 -6.52 4.53
N GLY A 16 29.71 -6.42 3.27
CA GLY A 16 29.41 -7.35 2.19
C GLY A 16 29.54 -8.81 2.64
N SER A 17 28.39 -9.44 2.84
CA SER A 17 28.29 -10.84 3.28
C SER A 17 27.85 -11.67 2.08
N LYS A 18 28.79 -12.49 1.57
CA LYS A 18 28.56 -13.50 0.53
C LYS A 18 27.41 -14.41 0.95
N CYS A 19 26.33 -14.44 0.17
CA CYS A 19 25.14 -15.23 0.46
C CYS A 19 24.97 -16.37 -0.56
N ASP A 20 25.49 -17.55 -0.22
CA ASP A 20 25.27 -18.78 -0.99
C ASP A 20 24.03 -19.50 -0.44
N VAL A 21 22.96 -19.58 -1.23
CA VAL A 21 21.72 -20.28 -0.83
C VAL A 21 21.77 -21.72 -1.36
N ASN A 22 22.17 -22.65 -0.48
CA ASN A 22 22.21 -24.08 -0.79
C ASN A 22 20.99 -24.83 -0.22
N GLU A 23 20.44 -25.70 -1.07
CA GLU A 23 19.39 -26.72 -0.83
C GLU A 23 17.97 -26.21 -0.53
N ALA A 24 17.04 -26.47 -1.47
CA ALA A 24 15.62 -26.38 -1.18
C ALA A 24 14.74 -27.41 -1.89
N HIS A 25 13.90 -28.05 -1.08
CA HIS A 25 12.63 -28.62 -1.49
C HIS A 25 11.51 -27.73 -0.96
N ASP A 26 10.75 -27.13 -1.89
CA ASP A 26 9.45 -26.43 -1.77
C ASP A 26 9.30 -25.27 -0.75
N LYS A 27 9.60 -25.46 0.54
CA LYS A 27 9.40 -24.48 1.63
C LYS A 27 10.68 -23.98 2.30
N THR A 28 11.75 -24.78 2.28
CA THR A 28 13.02 -24.41 2.93
C THR A 28 13.78 -23.31 2.18
N PHE A 29 13.46 -23.07 0.91
CA PHE A 29 14.10 -22.05 0.07
C PHE A 29 13.95 -20.63 0.63
N TYR A 30 12.82 -20.31 1.25
CA TYR A 30 12.62 -18.99 1.81
C TYR A 30 13.31 -18.80 3.16
N ASP A 31 13.37 -19.87 3.95
CA ASP A 31 14.04 -19.83 5.25
C ASP A 31 15.57 -19.88 5.11
N SER A 32 16.09 -20.28 3.93
CA SER A 32 17.52 -20.25 3.59
C SER A 32 18.01 -18.89 3.07
N PHE A 33 17.12 -17.95 2.72
CA PHE A 33 17.53 -16.56 2.47
C PHE A 33 17.77 -15.80 3.79
N PRO A 34 18.90 -15.10 3.94
CA PRO A 34 19.31 -14.50 5.21
C PRO A 34 18.41 -13.35 5.66
N PHE A 35 17.64 -12.74 4.76
CA PHE A 35 16.77 -11.61 5.07
C PHE A 35 15.38 -12.06 5.54
N LYS A 36 15.32 -12.66 6.74
CA LYS A 36 14.06 -13.02 7.42
C LYS A 36 13.14 -11.82 7.66
N SER A 37 13.69 -10.60 7.72
CA SER A 37 12.97 -9.34 7.93
C SER A 37 11.94 -9.03 6.84
N HIS A 38 12.11 -9.54 5.61
CA HIS A 38 11.24 -9.26 4.46
C HIS A 38 10.28 -10.40 4.10
N LYS A 39 10.20 -11.46 4.93
CA LYS A 39 9.40 -12.66 4.67
C LYS A 39 7.94 -12.33 4.30
N PHE A 40 7.30 -11.42 5.04
CA PHE A 40 5.93 -10.99 4.76
C PHE A 40 5.76 -10.39 3.35
N ASN A 41 6.62 -9.44 2.96
CA ASN A 41 6.52 -8.78 1.65
C ASN A 41 6.74 -9.78 0.51
N ARG A 42 7.73 -10.68 0.64
CA ARG A 42 7.98 -11.70 -0.37
C ARG A 42 6.76 -12.63 -0.56
N PHE A 43 6.17 -13.06 0.55
CA PHE A 43 4.96 -13.92 0.53
C PHE A 43 3.74 -13.19 -0.04
N LEU A 44 3.60 -11.91 0.28
CA LEU A 44 2.56 -11.06 -0.28
C LEU A 44 2.72 -10.94 -1.81
N VAL A 45 3.92 -10.59 -2.28
CA VAL A 45 4.22 -10.39 -3.70
C VAL A 45 4.02 -11.68 -4.50
N ILE A 46 4.49 -12.83 -4.00
CA ILE A 46 4.24 -14.10 -4.70
C ILE A 46 2.74 -14.46 -4.72
N SER A 47 1.99 -14.18 -3.65
CA SER A 47 0.54 -14.42 -3.63
C SER A 47 -0.20 -13.55 -4.66
N ILE A 48 0.27 -12.30 -4.88
CA ILE A 48 -0.24 -11.42 -5.94
C ILE A 48 0.12 -11.98 -7.32
N LEU A 49 1.34 -12.48 -7.52
CA LEU A 49 1.74 -13.10 -8.79
C LEU A 49 0.93 -14.38 -9.08
N GLN A 50 0.70 -15.22 -8.07
CA GLN A 50 -0.19 -16.37 -8.18
C GLN A 50 -1.59 -15.93 -8.60
N GLU A 51 -2.18 -14.97 -7.85
CA GLU A 51 -3.24 -14.04 -8.25
C GLU A 51 -3.43 -13.95 -9.76
N TYR A 52 -2.42 -13.34 -10.32
CA TYR A 52 -2.39 -12.86 -11.67
C TYR A 52 -2.26 -13.99 -12.70
N ILE A 53 -1.51 -15.04 -12.37
CA ILE A 53 -1.32 -16.21 -13.23
C ILE A 53 -2.63 -17.00 -13.33
N GLU A 54 -3.20 -17.44 -12.21
CA GLU A 54 -4.35 -18.36 -12.26
C GLU A 54 -5.68 -17.65 -12.55
N SER A 55 -5.75 -16.31 -12.42
CA SER A 55 -6.93 -15.55 -12.86
C SER A 55 -6.99 -15.44 -14.39
N GLY A 56 -5.89 -15.71 -15.09
CA GLY A 56 -5.79 -15.53 -16.54
C GLY A 56 -5.81 -14.06 -16.96
N ALA A 57 -5.59 -13.12 -16.04
CA ALA A 57 -5.58 -11.69 -16.35
C ALA A 57 -4.41 -11.27 -17.26
N SER A 58 -3.30 -12.03 -17.23
CA SER A 58 -2.16 -11.79 -18.11
C SER A 58 -2.50 -12.03 -19.58
N VAL A 59 -2.15 -11.07 -20.42
CA VAL A 59 -2.27 -11.17 -21.89
C VAL A 59 -1.21 -12.06 -22.55
N LYS A 60 -0.27 -12.62 -21.78
CA LYS A 60 0.79 -13.52 -22.26
C LYS A 60 0.92 -14.75 -21.37
N THR A 61 1.16 -15.89 -22.02
CA THR A 61 1.54 -17.17 -21.42
C THR A 61 2.80 -17.68 -22.13
N PRO A 62 3.94 -17.87 -21.43
CA PRO A 62 4.16 -17.60 -20.01
C PRO A 62 4.05 -16.11 -19.65
N VAL A 63 3.71 -15.84 -18.38
CA VAL A 63 3.67 -14.47 -17.83
C VAL A 63 5.09 -13.94 -17.75
N ARG A 64 5.36 -12.77 -18.36
CA ARG A 64 6.68 -12.14 -18.28
C ARG A 64 6.81 -11.33 -16.99
N CYS A 65 7.70 -11.75 -16.11
CA CYS A 65 7.94 -11.15 -14.81
C CYS A 65 9.31 -10.46 -14.78
N VAL A 66 9.43 -9.42 -13.96
CA VAL A 66 10.73 -8.82 -13.62
C VAL A 66 10.80 -8.49 -12.14
N ASP A 67 11.88 -8.94 -11.51
CA ASP A 67 12.35 -8.51 -10.19
C ASP A 67 13.41 -7.44 -10.43
N VAL A 68 13.01 -6.16 -10.34
CA VAL A 68 13.76 -5.02 -10.90
C VAL A 68 15.01 -4.69 -10.10
N VAL A 69 14.93 -4.78 -8.78
CA VAL A 69 16.05 -4.54 -7.85
C VAL A 69 16.07 -5.69 -6.85
N SER A 70 16.86 -6.71 -7.16
CA SER A 70 16.94 -7.95 -6.39
C SER A 70 18.22 -8.01 -5.57
N ASP A 71 18.13 -8.42 -4.30
CA ASP A 71 19.26 -8.51 -3.36
C ASP A 71 20.20 -9.70 -3.64
N CYS A 72 19.64 -10.88 -3.74
CA CYS A 72 20.33 -12.16 -3.92
C CYS A 72 19.52 -13.12 -4.79
N GLY A 73 18.45 -12.59 -5.42
CA GLY A 73 17.50 -13.35 -6.22
C GLY A 73 16.30 -13.87 -5.45
N GLY A 74 16.12 -13.44 -4.19
CA GLY A 74 15.15 -14.03 -3.26
C GLY A 74 13.70 -14.07 -3.76
N ASN A 75 13.28 -13.07 -4.54
CA ASN A 75 11.95 -13.04 -5.14
C ASN A 75 11.94 -13.72 -6.51
N GLY A 76 12.71 -13.21 -7.47
CA GLY A 76 12.67 -13.69 -8.84
C GLY A 76 13.02 -15.18 -9.01
N LEU A 77 14.02 -15.69 -8.27
CA LEU A 77 14.37 -17.11 -8.31
C LEU A 77 13.27 -17.97 -7.69
N PHE A 78 12.69 -17.51 -6.58
CA PHE A 78 11.61 -18.25 -5.93
C PHE A 78 10.36 -18.33 -6.82
N TRP A 79 9.99 -17.23 -7.49
CA TRP A 79 8.88 -17.29 -8.46
C TRP A 79 9.16 -18.31 -9.56
N LYS A 80 10.42 -18.41 -10.03
CA LYS A 80 10.79 -19.41 -11.05
C LYS A 80 10.66 -20.82 -10.52
N LEU A 81 11.11 -21.06 -9.29
CA LEU A 81 10.98 -22.35 -8.61
C LEU A 81 9.50 -22.74 -8.47
N THR A 82 8.66 -21.83 -8.00
CA THR A 82 7.23 -22.10 -7.72
C THR A 82 6.39 -22.26 -8.98
N PHE A 83 6.56 -21.39 -9.97
CA PHE A 83 5.67 -21.35 -11.14
C PHE A 83 6.25 -21.99 -12.40
N GLY A 84 7.53 -22.37 -12.38
CA GLY A 84 8.18 -23.15 -13.44
C GLY A 84 8.01 -22.54 -14.83
N SER A 85 7.38 -23.28 -15.74
CA SER A 85 7.14 -22.88 -17.12
C SER A 85 6.00 -21.86 -17.30
N SER A 86 5.20 -21.58 -16.25
CA SER A 86 4.13 -20.59 -16.30
C SER A 86 4.64 -19.14 -16.36
N ILE A 87 5.92 -18.93 -16.02
CA ILE A 87 6.56 -17.60 -16.03
C ILE A 87 7.89 -17.58 -16.79
N ASP A 88 8.18 -16.42 -17.38
CA ASP A 88 9.49 -16.00 -17.88
C ASP A 88 9.98 -14.84 -16.99
N VAL A 89 11.03 -15.07 -16.19
CA VAL A 89 11.49 -14.11 -15.17
C VAL A 89 12.85 -13.51 -15.54
N VAL A 90 12.94 -12.19 -15.40
CA VAL A 90 14.21 -11.46 -15.33
C VAL A 90 14.47 -11.05 -13.90
N VAL A 91 15.69 -11.27 -13.43
CA VAL A 91 16.15 -10.83 -12.11
C VAL A 91 17.29 -9.85 -12.32
N ASN A 92 17.16 -8.64 -11.79
CA ASN A 92 18.12 -7.56 -12.05
C ASN A 92 18.70 -6.99 -10.77
N ASN A 93 19.97 -6.59 -10.84
CA ASN A 93 20.58 -5.65 -9.90
C ASN A 93 21.60 -4.79 -10.66
N CYS A 94 21.70 -3.49 -10.35
CA CYS A 94 22.66 -2.59 -11.00
C CYS A 94 24.12 -2.84 -10.56
N GLU A 95 24.34 -3.51 -9.44
CA GLU A 95 25.67 -3.90 -8.96
C GLU A 95 26.09 -5.26 -9.53
N ALA A 96 27.20 -5.28 -10.29
CA ALA A 96 27.68 -6.48 -10.98
C ALA A 96 27.94 -7.66 -10.02
N GLN A 97 28.50 -7.38 -8.84
CA GLN A 97 28.78 -8.41 -7.82
C GLN A 97 27.51 -9.10 -7.33
N ILE A 98 26.39 -8.36 -7.24
CA ILE A 98 25.10 -8.92 -6.85
C ILE A 98 24.47 -9.70 -8.02
N ALA A 99 24.59 -9.20 -9.25
CA ALA A 99 24.14 -9.95 -10.43
C ALA A 99 24.86 -11.31 -10.55
N GLU A 100 26.19 -11.35 -10.35
CA GLU A 100 26.97 -12.60 -10.31
C GLU A 100 26.50 -13.54 -9.19
N LEU A 101 26.15 -12.99 -8.01
CA LEU A 101 25.58 -13.76 -6.91
C LEU A 101 24.22 -14.39 -7.28
N ILE A 102 23.36 -13.64 -7.96
CA ILE A 102 22.06 -14.12 -8.45
C ILE A 102 22.27 -15.25 -9.46
N GLU A 103 23.21 -15.11 -10.40
CA GLU A 103 23.55 -16.16 -11.36
C GLU A 103 24.05 -17.44 -10.69
N ARG A 104 24.90 -17.29 -9.66
CA ARG A 104 25.37 -18.42 -8.85
C ARG A 104 24.23 -19.10 -8.12
N ASN A 105 23.36 -18.34 -7.46
CA ASN A 105 22.19 -18.88 -6.75
C ASN A 105 21.21 -19.56 -7.71
N ALA A 106 21.00 -19.01 -8.90
CA ALA A 106 20.21 -19.66 -9.95
C ALA A 106 20.81 -21.02 -10.35
N SER A 107 22.14 -21.06 -10.56
CA SER A 107 22.87 -22.26 -10.94
C SER A 107 22.83 -23.33 -9.84
N LEU A 108 23.03 -22.95 -8.58
CA LEU A 108 22.94 -23.86 -7.42
C LEU A 108 21.56 -24.51 -7.29
N ASN A 109 20.51 -23.82 -7.74
CA ASN A 109 19.13 -24.32 -7.70
C ASN A 109 18.65 -24.90 -9.04
N ASN A 110 19.55 -25.07 -10.02
CA ASN A 110 19.24 -25.56 -11.37
C ASN A 110 18.12 -24.77 -12.08
N LEU A 111 18.02 -23.46 -11.80
CA LEU A 111 17.00 -22.58 -12.33
C LEU A 111 17.50 -21.88 -13.59
N LYS A 112 16.74 -21.99 -14.68
CA LYS A 112 16.98 -21.21 -15.91
C LYS A 112 16.25 -19.87 -15.81
N VAL A 113 16.99 -18.82 -15.46
CA VAL A 113 16.51 -17.43 -15.37
C VAL A 113 17.38 -16.49 -16.20
N CYS A 114 16.83 -15.36 -16.62
CA CYS A 114 17.62 -14.28 -17.22
C CYS A 114 18.07 -13.35 -16.10
N VAL A 115 19.37 -13.30 -15.83
CA VAL A 115 19.95 -12.30 -14.92
C VAL A 115 20.39 -11.09 -15.72
N ALA A 116 20.08 -9.90 -15.23
CA ALA A 116 20.48 -8.65 -15.84
C ALA A 116 21.29 -7.80 -14.85
N ASN A 117 22.24 -7.04 -15.39
CA ASN A 117 22.99 -6.04 -14.64
C ASN A 117 22.77 -4.66 -15.29
N LYS A 118 21.64 -4.03 -15.00
CA LYS A 118 21.23 -2.78 -15.64
C LYS A 118 20.63 -1.82 -14.64
N ASP A 119 20.69 -0.53 -15.00
CA ASP A 119 19.87 0.49 -14.36
C ASP A 119 18.37 0.09 -14.44
N PRO A 120 17.59 0.22 -13.35
CA PRO A 120 16.17 -0.12 -13.31
C PRO A 120 15.34 0.51 -14.43
N CYS A 121 15.54 1.80 -14.71
CA CYS A 121 14.76 2.50 -15.73
C CYS A 121 15.14 2.02 -17.13
N VAL A 122 16.42 1.79 -17.39
CA VAL A 122 16.90 1.21 -18.66
C VAL A 122 16.27 -0.16 -18.87
N LEU A 123 16.33 -1.06 -17.89
CA LEU A 123 15.76 -2.40 -17.99
C LEU A 123 14.25 -2.38 -18.31
N LEU A 124 13.50 -1.51 -17.64
CA LEU A 124 12.06 -1.34 -17.86
C LEU A 124 11.73 -0.75 -19.24
N HIS A 125 12.66 -0.01 -19.85
CA HIS A 125 12.51 0.54 -21.18
C HIS A 125 12.81 -0.44 -22.33
N GLU A 126 13.60 -1.49 -22.10
CA GLU A 126 14.02 -2.43 -23.15
C GLU A 126 12.90 -3.34 -23.65
N ARG A 127 11.96 -3.73 -22.77
CA ARG A 127 10.86 -4.63 -23.14
C ARG A 127 9.66 -4.50 -22.21
N GLY A 128 8.50 -4.92 -22.71
CA GLY A 128 7.28 -4.95 -21.91
C GLY A 128 7.13 -6.21 -21.05
N TYR A 129 6.82 -6.00 -19.78
CA TYR A 129 6.55 -7.04 -18.77
C TYR A 129 5.05 -7.11 -18.45
N ASN A 130 4.61 -8.26 -17.94
CA ASN A 130 3.24 -8.48 -17.45
C ASN A 130 3.13 -8.29 -15.95
N PHE A 131 4.21 -8.60 -15.22
CA PHE A 131 4.32 -8.43 -13.78
C PHE A 131 5.66 -7.75 -13.47
N VAL A 132 5.62 -6.58 -12.84
CA VAL A 132 6.80 -5.79 -12.47
C VAL A 132 6.82 -5.67 -10.96
N TYR A 133 7.93 -6.06 -10.34
CA TYR A 133 8.15 -5.84 -8.91
C TYR A 133 9.36 -4.93 -8.71
N LEU A 134 9.16 -3.87 -7.93
CA LEU A 134 10.21 -2.96 -7.51
C LEU A 134 10.29 -2.95 -5.99
N ASP A 135 11.38 -3.49 -5.44
CA ASP A 135 11.75 -3.34 -4.04
C ASP A 135 12.75 -2.19 -3.93
N CYS A 136 12.35 -1.05 -3.36
CA CYS A 136 13.22 0.12 -3.31
C CYS A 136 13.32 0.69 -1.89
N LYS A 137 14.56 0.88 -1.43
CA LYS A 137 14.83 1.52 -0.13
C LYS A 137 14.48 3.00 -0.10
N THR A 138 14.63 3.70 -1.21
CA THR A 138 14.12 5.06 -1.41
C THR A 138 13.88 5.28 -2.90
N GLU A 139 13.12 6.34 -3.25
CA GLU A 139 13.08 6.90 -4.62
C GLU A 139 12.29 6.12 -5.69
N ALA A 140 11.31 5.30 -5.28
CA ALA A 140 10.37 4.60 -6.18
C ALA A 140 9.85 5.45 -7.35
N ALA A 141 9.55 6.73 -7.07
CA ALA A 141 8.97 7.67 -8.03
C ALA A 141 9.83 7.86 -9.30
N GLN A 142 11.14 7.69 -9.22
CA GLN A 142 12.04 7.81 -10.37
C GLN A 142 11.78 6.72 -11.42
N CYS A 143 11.29 5.55 -11.00
CA CYS A 143 11.01 4.42 -11.88
C CYS A 143 9.58 4.43 -12.45
N PHE A 144 8.69 5.33 -12.01
CA PHE A 144 7.27 5.26 -12.35
C PHE A 144 7.03 5.34 -13.86
N ASP A 145 7.59 6.34 -14.55
CA ASP A 145 7.39 6.49 -16.00
C ASP A 145 7.97 5.30 -16.77
N ALA A 146 9.14 4.80 -16.35
CA ALA A 146 9.77 3.64 -16.98
C ALA A 146 8.89 2.38 -16.83
N ALA A 147 8.38 2.14 -15.62
CA ALA A 147 7.51 1.00 -15.33
C ALA A 147 6.19 1.06 -16.11
N VAL A 148 5.46 2.19 -16.05
CA VAL A 148 4.11 2.28 -16.63
C VAL A 148 4.11 2.41 -18.15
N ARG A 149 5.18 2.92 -18.77
CA ARG A 149 5.24 3.12 -20.22
C ARG A 149 5.17 1.79 -20.98
N ASN A 150 5.97 0.81 -20.56
CA ASN A 150 6.13 -0.47 -21.27
C ASN A 150 5.38 -1.64 -20.64
N ILE A 151 4.80 -1.48 -19.45
CA ILE A 151 3.99 -2.54 -18.87
C ILE A 151 2.86 -2.95 -19.82
N SER A 152 2.64 -4.25 -19.92
CA SER A 152 1.63 -4.82 -20.82
C SER A 152 0.22 -4.39 -20.39
N ARG A 153 -0.75 -4.47 -21.30
CA ARG A 153 -2.16 -4.24 -20.98
C ARG A 153 -2.59 -5.18 -19.84
N GLN A 154 -3.25 -4.63 -18.82
CA GLN A 154 -3.61 -5.35 -17.58
C GLN A 154 -2.41 -5.91 -16.80
N GLY A 155 -1.21 -5.40 -17.05
CA GLY A 155 -0.03 -5.77 -16.28
C GLY A 155 -0.10 -5.23 -14.86
N ILE A 156 0.49 -5.98 -13.93
CA ILE A 156 0.56 -5.61 -12.53
C ILE A 156 1.91 -4.99 -12.22
N PHE A 157 1.89 -3.84 -11.56
CA PHE A 157 3.08 -3.22 -10.98
C PHE A 157 2.95 -3.26 -9.45
N VAL A 158 3.91 -3.92 -8.80
CA VAL A 158 3.99 -4.02 -7.34
C VAL A 158 5.24 -3.27 -6.88
N VAL A 159 5.07 -2.36 -5.93
CA VAL A 159 6.18 -1.60 -5.35
C VAL A 159 6.19 -1.79 -3.85
N THR A 160 7.35 -2.13 -3.30
CA THR A 160 7.64 -2.14 -1.87
C THR A 160 8.61 -1.01 -1.57
N THR A 161 8.31 -0.18 -0.57
CA THR A 161 9.23 0.85 -0.11
C THR A 161 9.30 0.89 1.41
N ASN A 162 10.52 0.96 1.92
CA ASN A 162 10.86 1.32 3.30
C ASN A 162 11.44 2.73 3.35
N ASP A 163 11.51 3.33 4.53
CA ASP A 163 12.41 4.44 4.89
C ASP A 163 12.30 5.76 4.10
N ASP A 164 11.29 5.95 3.24
CA ASP A 164 10.99 7.28 2.67
C ASP A 164 10.24 8.15 3.68
N SER A 165 10.99 8.83 4.55
CA SER A 165 10.45 9.76 5.55
C SER A 165 9.53 10.84 4.95
N SER A 166 9.69 11.18 3.67
CA SER A 166 8.84 12.17 3.00
C SER A 166 7.39 11.70 2.86
N LEU A 167 7.15 10.38 2.82
CA LEU A 167 5.80 9.78 2.81
C LEU A 167 5.17 9.68 4.21
N HIS A 168 5.94 9.97 5.26
CA HIS A 168 5.46 9.98 6.65
C HIS A 168 5.35 11.42 7.23
N GLY A 169 5.28 12.43 6.37
CA GLY A 169 5.23 13.84 6.79
C GLY A 169 6.56 14.37 7.29
N GLY A 170 7.67 13.83 6.78
CA GLY A 170 9.03 14.37 6.97
C GLY A 170 9.25 15.67 6.19
N ASP A 171 10.23 15.70 5.29
CA ASP A 171 10.49 16.89 4.47
C ASP A 171 9.45 17.03 3.35
N ASN A 172 8.59 18.04 3.50
CA ASN A 172 7.54 18.38 2.54
C ASN A 172 8.08 18.77 1.16
N ASN A 173 9.29 19.32 1.06
CA ASN A 173 9.90 19.63 -0.22
C ASN A 173 10.34 18.36 -0.95
N VAL A 174 10.82 17.33 -0.23
CA VAL A 174 11.12 16.02 -0.81
C VAL A 174 9.83 15.36 -1.30
N ALA A 175 8.78 15.36 -0.49
CA ALA A 175 7.47 14.80 -0.86
C ALA A 175 6.92 15.50 -2.12
N PHE A 176 7.03 16.82 -2.18
CA PHE A 176 6.58 17.61 -3.32
C PHE A 176 7.42 17.32 -4.58
N ARG A 177 8.75 17.26 -4.49
CA ARG A 177 9.62 16.98 -5.65
C ARG A 177 9.43 15.57 -6.20
N ARG A 178 9.30 14.56 -5.33
CA ARG A 178 9.21 13.14 -5.73
C ARG A 178 7.79 12.73 -6.11
N TYR A 179 6.79 13.18 -5.35
CA TYR A 179 5.41 12.71 -5.48
C TYR A 179 4.41 13.81 -5.84
N GLY A 180 4.87 15.04 -6.09
CA GLY A 180 4.02 16.13 -6.62
C GLY A 180 2.93 16.63 -5.69
N GLY A 181 3.03 16.38 -4.38
CA GLY A 181 2.04 16.83 -3.40
C GLY A 181 2.63 17.11 -2.02
N ARG A 182 1.89 17.86 -1.21
CA ARG A 182 2.26 18.21 0.17
C ARG A 182 1.44 17.41 1.16
N ILE A 183 2.09 16.84 2.16
CA ILE A 183 1.44 16.14 3.28
C ILE A 183 1.96 16.72 4.59
N THR A 184 1.50 16.21 5.72
CA THR A 184 1.95 16.63 7.05
C THR A 184 1.95 15.44 7.99
N ARG A 185 2.59 15.59 9.16
CA ARG A 185 2.58 14.54 10.20
C ARG A 185 1.19 14.41 10.78
N THR A 186 0.64 13.21 10.73
CA THR A 186 -0.70 12.89 11.23
C THR A 186 -0.71 11.50 11.86
N THR A 187 -1.77 11.16 12.60
CA THR A 187 -1.94 9.78 13.08
C THR A 187 -2.25 8.78 11.98
N TYR A 188 -2.75 9.27 10.85
CA TYR A 188 -3.07 8.48 9.66
C TYR A 188 -1.98 8.56 8.57
N ALA A 189 -0.74 8.90 8.96
CA ALA A 189 0.36 9.17 8.04
C ALA A 189 0.68 8.01 7.08
N ALA A 190 0.51 6.75 7.51
CA ALA A 190 0.75 5.59 6.64
C ALA A 190 -0.19 5.60 5.42
N GLU A 191 -1.50 5.76 5.64
CA GLU A 191 -2.46 5.85 4.54
C GLU A 191 -2.32 7.15 3.75
N LEU A 192 -2.00 8.27 4.41
CA LEU A 192 -1.75 9.56 3.75
C LEU A 192 -0.58 9.47 2.75
N GLY A 193 0.53 8.84 3.16
CA GLY A 193 1.69 8.60 2.32
C GLY A 193 1.38 7.69 1.13
N ILE A 194 0.69 6.58 1.37
CA ILE A 194 0.28 5.65 0.30
C ILE A 194 -0.65 6.33 -0.71
N ARG A 195 -1.60 7.14 -0.26
CA ARG A 195 -2.48 7.90 -1.16
C ARG A 195 -1.71 8.95 -1.98
N LEU A 196 -0.69 9.59 -1.41
CA LEU A 196 0.21 10.48 -2.15
C LEU A 196 1.03 9.71 -3.20
N PHE A 197 1.58 8.56 -2.82
CA PHE A 197 2.34 7.67 -3.69
C PHE A 197 1.51 7.21 -4.89
N ILE A 198 0.29 6.71 -4.64
CA ILE A 198 -0.63 6.25 -5.69
C ILE A 198 -1.04 7.40 -6.61
N ALA A 199 -1.27 8.60 -6.08
CA ALA A 199 -1.58 9.77 -6.90
C ALA A 199 -0.43 10.12 -7.86
N ALA A 200 0.81 10.05 -7.38
CA ALA A 200 2.00 10.26 -8.21
C ALA A 200 2.12 9.21 -9.31
N LEU A 201 1.90 7.93 -8.97
CA LEU A 201 1.91 6.83 -9.93
C LEU A 201 0.77 6.94 -10.96
N ALA A 202 -0.43 7.33 -10.54
CA ALA A 202 -1.57 7.57 -11.43
C ALA A 202 -1.28 8.69 -12.43
N ARG A 203 -0.70 9.81 -11.97
CA ARG A 203 -0.28 10.90 -12.88
C ARG A 203 0.83 10.47 -13.83
N SER A 204 1.74 9.62 -13.39
CA SER A 204 2.75 9.03 -14.26
C SER A 204 2.12 8.14 -15.32
N ALA A 205 1.22 7.22 -14.96
CA ALA A 205 0.48 6.40 -15.92
C ALA A 205 -0.32 7.23 -16.93
N ALA A 206 -0.99 8.30 -16.48
CA ALA A 206 -1.80 9.15 -17.35
C ALA A 206 -0.99 9.87 -18.43
N ARG A 207 0.29 10.20 -18.18
CA ARG A 207 1.20 10.74 -19.22
C ARG A 207 1.40 9.80 -20.41
N HIS A 208 1.15 8.51 -20.21
CA HIS A 208 1.32 7.46 -21.21
C HIS A 208 -0.03 6.86 -21.66
N ASP A 209 -1.12 7.64 -21.57
CA ASP A 209 -2.49 7.24 -21.93
C ASP A 209 -2.98 5.97 -21.22
N ARG A 210 -2.55 5.82 -19.95
CA ARG A 210 -2.89 4.69 -19.10
C ARG A 210 -3.52 5.15 -17.80
N ALA A 211 -4.37 4.29 -17.26
CA ALA A 211 -4.94 4.45 -15.94
C ALA A 211 -4.41 3.36 -15.01
N ILE A 212 -4.57 3.56 -13.71
CA ILE A 212 -4.28 2.54 -12.71
C ILE A 212 -5.56 2.11 -12.00
N ARG A 213 -5.59 0.86 -11.58
CA ARG A 213 -6.55 0.34 -10.58
C ARG A 213 -5.75 -0.23 -9.43
N VAL A 214 -6.01 0.24 -8.21
CA VAL A 214 -5.36 -0.28 -7.01
C VAL A 214 -5.94 -1.66 -6.71
N LEU A 215 -5.07 -2.66 -6.54
CA LEU A 215 -5.46 -4.02 -6.21
C LEU A 215 -5.38 -4.25 -4.70
N LEU A 216 -4.28 -3.81 -4.09
CA LEU A 216 -4.01 -4.01 -2.68
C LEU A 216 -2.93 -3.02 -2.21
N CYS A 217 -3.08 -2.54 -0.99
CA CYS A 217 -2.02 -1.89 -0.23
C CYS A 217 -1.84 -2.67 1.08
N ALA A 218 -0.60 -2.85 1.51
CA ALA A 218 -0.28 -3.49 2.79
C ALA A 218 0.84 -2.74 3.49
N VAL A 219 0.76 -2.63 4.82
CA VAL A 219 1.82 -2.07 5.65
C VAL A 219 2.30 -3.13 6.62
N TYR A 220 3.62 -3.30 6.69
CA TYR A 220 4.27 -4.17 7.64
C TYR A 220 5.49 -3.47 8.20
N LYS A 221 5.47 -3.20 9.51
CA LYS A 221 6.48 -2.37 10.20
C LYS A 221 6.58 -0.99 9.53
N SER A 222 7.78 -0.55 9.13
CA SER A 222 8.03 0.72 8.43
C SER A 222 7.96 0.60 6.90
N THR A 223 7.52 -0.55 6.38
CA THR A 223 7.45 -0.81 4.93
C THR A 223 6.00 -0.82 4.49
N PHE A 224 5.73 -0.23 3.33
CA PHE A 224 4.46 -0.45 2.65
C PHE A 224 4.65 -1.04 1.25
N THR A 225 3.69 -1.86 0.84
CA THR A 225 3.61 -2.49 -0.47
C THR A 225 2.33 -2.01 -1.17
N VAL A 226 2.45 -1.53 -2.40
CA VAL A 226 1.33 -1.12 -3.26
C VAL A 226 1.33 -1.98 -4.51
N ALA A 227 0.20 -2.65 -4.79
CA ALA A 227 -0.02 -3.38 -6.02
C ALA A 227 -1.11 -2.70 -6.85
N ILE A 228 -0.79 -2.36 -8.09
CA ILE A 228 -1.73 -1.78 -9.05
C ILE A 228 -1.78 -2.58 -10.33
N MET A 229 -2.90 -2.48 -11.04
CA MET A 229 -3.04 -2.94 -12.41
C MET A 229 -3.06 -1.74 -13.36
N CYS A 230 -2.22 -1.79 -14.40
CA CYS A 230 -2.21 -0.80 -15.46
C CYS A 230 -3.26 -1.11 -16.54
N LEU A 231 -4.13 -0.15 -16.78
CA LEU A 231 -5.20 -0.20 -17.77
C LEU A 231 -4.88 0.77 -18.91
N ASN A 232 -5.28 0.44 -20.14
CA ASN A 232 -5.03 1.28 -21.31
C ASN A 232 -6.23 2.16 -21.63
N GLY A 233 -5.96 3.36 -22.13
CA GLY A 233 -6.95 4.23 -22.75
C GLY A 233 -6.91 5.64 -22.17
N ALA A 234 -6.71 6.63 -23.03
CA ALA A 234 -6.68 8.06 -22.66
C ALA A 234 -7.99 8.50 -21.98
N SER A 235 -9.16 8.05 -22.46
CA SER A 235 -10.44 8.38 -21.84
C SER A 235 -10.55 7.84 -20.41
N LEU A 236 -10.05 6.63 -20.17
CA LEU A 236 -10.00 6.04 -18.84
C LEU A 236 -9.01 6.77 -17.94
N ALA A 237 -7.83 7.13 -18.47
CA ALA A 237 -6.84 7.93 -17.76
C ALA A 237 -7.43 9.27 -17.32
N ASN A 238 -8.07 10.00 -18.24
CA ASN A 238 -8.72 11.27 -17.95
C ASN A 238 -9.79 11.15 -16.86
N ARG A 239 -10.60 10.09 -16.91
CA ARG A 239 -11.62 9.82 -15.89
C ARG A 239 -11.00 9.59 -14.51
N VAL A 240 -10.02 8.69 -14.43
CA VAL A 240 -9.35 8.36 -13.16
C VAL A 240 -8.64 9.58 -12.56
N ILE A 241 -7.97 10.39 -13.38
CA ILE A 241 -7.35 11.63 -12.90
C ILE A 241 -8.39 12.59 -12.31
N LYS A 242 -9.52 12.81 -12.98
CA LYS A 242 -10.57 13.73 -12.52
C LYS A 242 -11.32 13.25 -11.27
N GLU A 243 -11.61 11.95 -11.21
CA GLU A 243 -12.44 11.36 -10.16
C GLU A 243 -11.64 10.96 -8.91
N GLU A 244 -10.42 10.46 -9.09
CA GLU A 244 -9.66 9.78 -8.02
C GLU A 244 -8.46 10.56 -7.50
N ILE A 245 -8.01 11.63 -8.18
CA ILE A 245 -6.92 12.48 -7.69
C ILE A 245 -7.52 13.77 -7.13
N ARG A 246 -7.55 13.88 -5.81
CA ARG A 246 -8.25 14.96 -5.09
C ARG A 246 -7.39 15.54 -3.99
N SER A 247 -7.56 16.84 -3.73
CA SER A 247 -6.98 17.49 -2.56
C SER A 247 -7.76 17.13 -1.30
N LEU A 248 -7.09 17.17 -0.15
CA LEU A 248 -7.67 16.90 1.16
C LEU A 248 -7.69 18.17 2.00
N LYS A 249 -8.86 18.59 2.48
CA LYS A 249 -8.96 19.61 3.52
C LYS A 249 -8.70 18.93 4.85
N HIS A 250 -7.75 19.42 5.63
CA HIS A 250 -7.30 18.81 6.88
C HIS A 250 -7.23 19.84 8.01
N CYS A 251 -7.77 19.53 9.18
CA CYS A 251 -7.63 20.34 10.38
C CYS A 251 -6.33 19.99 11.12
N MET A 252 -5.46 20.98 11.30
CA MET A 252 -4.18 20.82 12.01
C MET A 252 -4.34 20.60 13.53
N VAL A 253 -5.54 20.86 14.08
CA VAL A 253 -5.81 20.74 15.52
C VAL A 253 -6.34 19.35 15.87
N CYS A 254 -7.44 18.93 15.24
CA CYS A 254 -8.11 17.67 15.57
C CYS A 254 -7.92 16.57 14.52
N GLU A 255 -7.17 16.82 13.46
CA GLU A 255 -6.96 15.91 12.33
C GLU A 255 -8.21 15.51 11.54
N GLU A 256 -9.34 16.21 11.74
CA GLU A 256 -10.50 16.04 10.88
C GLU A 256 -10.21 16.39 9.44
N ARG A 257 -10.86 15.68 8.52
CA ARG A 257 -10.50 15.75 7.11
C ARG A 257 -11.63 15.36 6.18
N VAL A 258 -11.63 15.98 5.00
CA VAL A 258 -12.56 15.65 3.92
C VAL A 258 -11.90 15.92 2.57
N PHE A 259 -12.09 15.01 1.61
CA PHE A 259 -11.65 15.27 0.24
C PHE A 259 -12.50 16.38 -0.39
N TYR A 260 -11.85 17.36 -1.02
CA TYR A 260 -12.56 18.27 -1.93
C TYR A 260 -13.27 17.47 -3.01
N PRO A 261 -14.46 17.85 -3.50
CA PRO A 261 -15.19 17.11 -4.54
C PRO A 261 -14.32 16.90 -5.81
N PRO A 262 -14.60 15.88 -6.63
CA PRO A 262 -13.85 15.63 -7.86
C PRO A 262 -13.93 16.85 -8.78
N GLU A 263 -12.91 17.03 -9.63
CA GLU A 263 -12.92 18.11 -10.61
C GLU A 263 -14.05 17.86 -11.63
N THR A 264 -15.01 18.77 -11.66
CA THR A 264 -16.07 18.80 -12.69
C THR A 264 -15.74 19.88 -13.72
N GLU A 265 -16.51 19.95 -14.81
CA GLU A 265 -16.40 21.06 -15.77
C GLU A 265 -16.69 22.43 -15.14
N PHE A 266 -17.30 22.45 -13.95
CA PHE A 266 -17.58 23.64 -13.17
C PHE A 266 -16.58 23.81 -12.02
N PRO A 267 -16.09 25.05 -11.79
CA PRO A 267 -15.17 25.33 -10.69
C PRO A 267 -15.88 25.10 -9.36
N VAL A 268 -15.20 24.38 -8.46
CA VAL A 268 -15.65 24.17 -7.09
C VAL A 268 -15.16 25.33 -6.23
N ASP A 269 -16.07 25.99 -5.51
CA ASP A 269 -15.68 26.93 -4.47
C ASP A 269 -15.07 26.15 -3.29
N HIS A 270 -13.75 26.23 -3.10
CA HIS A 270 -13.05 25.56 -2.00
C HIS A 270 -13.56 26.02 -0.61
N ASN A 271 -14.15 27.20 -0.49
CA ASN A 271 -14.74 27.68 0.76
C ASN A 271 -16.05 26.97 1.10
N SER A 272 -16.73 26.38 0.12
CA SER A 272 -17.96 25.60 0.32
C SER A 272 -17.71 24.28 1.07
N VAL A 273 -16.50 23.72 0.96
CA VAL A 273 -16.14 22.47 1.62
C VAL A 273 -15.81 22.73 3.09
N LYS A 274 -16.68 22.30 4.00
CA LYS A 274 -16.52 22.51 5.44
C LYS A 274 -16.09 21.21 6.13
N LEU A 275 -15.24 21.35 7.15
CA LEU A 275 -14.95 20.25 8.07
C LEU A 275 -16.06 20.15 9.12
N PRO A 276 -16.37 18.95 9.63
CA PRO A 276 -17.37 18.76 10.68
C PRO A 276 -16.91 19.29 12.07
N CYS A 277 -15.66 19.71 12.20
CA CYS A 277 -15.10 20.29 13.42
C CYS A 277 -15.29 21.82 13.48
N GLU A 278 -15.29 22.37 14.70
CA GLU A 278 -15.32 23.82 14.95
C GLU A 278 -14.03 24.34 15.60
N CYS A 279 -12.89 23.68 15.34
CA CYS A 279 -11.60 24.08 15.92
C CYS A 279 -11.22 25.54 15.60
N SER A 280 -11.65 26.05 14.44
CA SER A 280 -11.43 27.45 14.04
C SER A 280 -12.12 28.47 14.95
N LYS A 281 -13.17 28.08 15.70
CA LYS A 281 -13.81 28.97 16.68
C LYS A 281 -12.95 29.15 17.93
N ASN A 282 -12.11 28.17 18.26
CA ASN A 282 -11.36 28.10 19.52
C ASN A 282 -9.86 28.38 19.35
N ALA A 283 -9.38 28.50 18.11
CA ALA A 283 -7.97 28.74 17.80
C ALA A 283 -7.80 30.13 17.16
N PRO A 284 -6.70 30.85 17.44
CA PRO A 284 -6.39 32.07 16.73
C PRO A 284 -5.94 31.74 15.30
N GLY A 285 -6.82 31.95 14.31
CA GLY A 285 -6.50 31.86 12.87
C GLY A 285 -7.07 30.65 12.14
N GLU A 286 -6.62 30.45 10.90
CA GLU A 286 -7.03 29.30 10.08
C GLU A 286 -6.43 28.00 10.63
N THR A 287 -7.29 27.07 11.01
CA THR A 287 -6.89 25.75 11.51
C THR A 287 -6.77 24.70 10.41
N CYS A 288 -7.13 25.04 9.18
CA CYS A 288 -7.25 24.10 8.07
C CYS A 288 -6.11 24.28 7.06
N GLN A 289 -5.55 23.16 6.60
CA GLN A 289 -4.56 23.10 5.53
C GLN A 289 -5.11 22.24 4.37
N VAL A 290 -4.73 22.59 3.15
CA VAL A 290 -4.96 21.75 1.96
C VAL A 290 -3.74 20.84 1.75
N LEU A 291 -3.96 19.53 1.76
CA LEU A 291 -2.97 18.50 1.49
C LEU A 291 -3.21 17.87 0.11
N GLY A 292 -2.18 17.19 -0.41
CA GLY A 292 -2.23 16.46 -1.67
C GLY A 292 -1.59 17.19 -2.85
N PRO A 293 -2.01 16.87 -4.08
CA PRO A 293 -3.12 15.96 -4.43
C PRO A 293 -2.87 14.50 -4.03
N LEU A 294 -3.93 13.78 -3.65
CA LEU A 294 -3.90 12.42 -3.13
C LEU A 294 -4.86 11.51 -3.91
N TRP A 295 -4.65 10.20 -3.83
CA TRP A 295 -5.61 9.20 -4.28
C TRP A 295 -6.80 9.15 -3.31
N SER A 296 -8.00 9.47 -3.78
CA SER A 296 -9.24 9.39 -2.99
C SER A 296 -9.94 8.05 -3.11
N GLY A 297 -9.64 7.27 -4.16
CA GLY A 297 -10.31 6.02 -4.45
C GLY A 297 -10.01 4.90 -3.45
N ASP A 298 -10.56 3.73 -3.76
CA ASP A 298 -10.34 2.51 -3.00
C ASP A 298 -8.85 2.12 -3.03
N LEU A 299 -8.38 1.57 -1.90
CA LEU A 299 -7.03 1.03 -1.74
C LEU A 299 -6.99 -0.50 -1.86
N PHE A 300 -8.15 -1.13 -1.95
CA PHE A 300 -8.33 -2.57 -1.81
C PHE A 300 -9.38 -3.08 -2.80
N ASP A 301 -8.97 -3.98 -3.69
CA ASP A 301 -9.89 -4.73 -4.53
C ASP A 301 -10.36 -5.97 -3.79
N ARG A 302 -11.61 -5.94 -3.32
CA ARG A 302 -12.21 -7.00 -2.49
C ARG A 302 -12.13 -8.36 -3.15
N ASP A 303 -12.46 -8.42 -4.44
CA ASP A 303 -12.52 -9.69 -5.17
C ASP A 303 -11.12 -10.23 -5.43
N PHE A 304 -10.16 -9.36 -5.70
CA PHE A 304 -8.75 -9.73 -5.83
C PHE A 304 -8.23 -10.35 -4.53
N ILE A 305 -8.47 -9.69 -3.39
CA ILE A 305 -8.01 -10.16 -2.07
C ILE A 305 -8.71 -11.47 -1.67
N ASP A 306 -10.02 -11.59 -1.94
CA ASP A 306 -10.78 -12.82 -1.69
C ASP A 306 -10.23 -13.99 -2.51
N ARG A 307 -9.88 -13.77 -3.79
CA ARG A 307 -9.22 -14.78 -4.63
C ARG A 307 -7.82 -15.12 -4.15
N MET A 308 -7.03 -14.16 -3.66
CA MET A 308 -5.73 -14.43 -3.05
C MET A 308 -5.88 -15.36 -1.83
N LEU A 309 -6.83 -15.06 -0.94
CA LEU A 309 -7.12 -15.88 0.24
C LEU A 309 -7.58 -17.29 -0.13
N PHE A 310 -8.42 -17.42 -1.18
CA PHE A 310 -8.89 -18.71 -1.66
C PHE A 310 -7.75 -19.62 -2.16
N ARG A 311 -6.70 -19.05 -2.76
CA ARG A 311 -5.60 -19.81 -3.37
C ARG A 311 -4.53 -20.27 -2.39
N GLY A 312 -4.29 -19.51 -1.33
CA GLY A 312 -3.56 -19.98 -0.14
C GLY A 312 -2.14 -20.54 -0.34
N LEU A 313 -1.42 -20.15 -1.39
CA LEU A 313 -0.15 -20.79 -1.82
C LEU A 313 0.90 -20.94 -0.73
N VAL A 314 1.13 -19.90 0.06
CA VAL A 314 2.30 -19.87 0.95
C VAL A 314 2.02 -20.55 2.30
N GLY A 315 0.76 -20.86 2.62
CA GLY A 315 0.37 -21.46 3.90
C GLY A 315 0.83 -20.66 5.13
N ASP A 316 1.14 -19.37 4.96
CA ASP A 316 1.64 -18.50 6.01
C ASP A 316 0.46 -17.92 6.79
N GLN A 317 0.31 -18.39 8.02
CA GLN A 317 -0.80 -17.99 8.89
C GLN A 317 -0.82 -16.49 9.19
N PHE A 318 0.35 -15.85 9.20
CA PHE A 318 0.45 -14.42 9.46
C PHE A 318 -0.07 -13.60 8.27
N LEU A 319 0.38 -13.89 7.05
CA LEU A 319 -0.12 -13.29 5.83
C LEU A 319 -1.63 -13.51 5.65
N GLU A 320 -2.10 -14.74 5.88
CA GLU A 320 -3.53 -15.06 5.79
C GLU A 320 -4.36 -14.20 6.76
N LYS A 321 -3.88 -14.03 7.99
CA LYS A 321 -4.54 -13.18 9.00
C LYS A 321 -4.55 -11.71 8.61
N GLU A 322 -3.44 -11.19 8.09
CA GLU A 322 -3.37 -9.81 7.60
C GLU A 322 -4.28 -9.60 6.39
N LEU A 323 -4.28 -10.49 5.40
CA LEU A 323 -5.18 -10.41 4.25
C LEU A 323 -6.66 -10.47 4.66
N LYS A 324 -7.02 -11.29 5.65
CA LYS A 324 -8.38 -11.30 6.23
C LYS A 324 -8.74 -9.97 6.88
N THR A 325 -7.78 -9.36 7.59
CA THR A 325 -7.96 -8.05 8.22
C THR A 325 -8.16 -6.96 7.16
N ILE A 326 -7.36 -6.96 6.09
CA ILE A 326 -7.49 -6.04 4.96
C ILE A 326 -8.82 -6.25 4.23
N LEU A 327 -9.25 -7.50 4.03
CA LEU A 327 -10.54 -7.80 3.41
C LEU A 327 -11.70 -7.29 4.26
N GLU A 328 -11.67 -7.44 5.57
CA GLU A 328 -12.69 -6.85 6.46
C GLU A 328 -12.65 -5.32 6.42
N GLU A 329 -11.46 -4.73 6.46
CA GLU A 329 -11.26 -3.29 6.36
C GLU A 329 -11.81 -2.71 5.05
N SER A 330 -11.58 -3.40 3.93
CA SER A 330 -12.08 -3.00 2.61
C SER A 330 -13.61 -3.01 2.52
N LYS A 331 -14.27 -3.88 3.30
CA LYS A 331 -15.74 -3.93 3.41
C LYS A 331 -16.25 -2.85 4.34
N CYS A 332 -15.57 -2.63 5.47
CA CYS A 332 -15.94 -1.72 6.55
C CYS A 332 -17.46 -1.78 6.82
N PRO A 333 -17.97 -2.88 7.37
CA PRO A 333 -19.41 -3.13 7.41
C PRO A 333 -20.11 -2.28 8.49
N SER A 334 -21.40 -2.05 8.27
CA SER A 334 -22.38 -1.57 9.23
C SER A 334 -23.15 -2.74 9.86
N LYS A 335 -23.99 -2.46 10.86
CA LYS A 335 -24.87 -3.48 11.45
C LYS A 335 -25.88 -4.06 10.45
N GLU A 336 -26.33 -3.25 9.49
CA GLU A 336 -27.26 -3.70 8.46
C GLU A 336 -26.59 -4.71 7.52
N ASP A 337 -25.31 -4.48 7.17
CA ASP A 337 -24.52 -5.39 6.34
C ASP A 337 -24.31 -6.76 7.01
N ASP A 338 -24.09 -6.78 8.34
CA ASP A 338 -23.88 -8.01 9.12
C ASP A 338 -25.15 -8.88 9.20
N ASN A 339 -26.35 -8.27 9.17
CA ASN A 339 -27.64 -8.97 9.29
C ASN A 339 -28.11 -9.66 8.00
N VAL A 340 -27.47 -9.40 6.85
CA VAL A 340 -27.82 -10.01 5.55
C VAL A 340 -27.23 -11.42 5.34
N GLY A 341 -26.56 -11.96 6.39
CA GLY A 341 -26.36 -13.39 6.65
C GLY A 341 -26.41 -14.35 5.45
N GLY A 342 -25.26 -14.55 4.79
CA GLY A 342 -25.00 -15.77 4.00
C GLY A 342 -25.40 -15.78 2.52
N LYS A 343 -26.09 -14.75 1.99
CA LYS A 343 -26.15 -14.56 0.54
C LYS A 343 -24.99 -13.67 0.13
N ARG A 344 -24.19 -14.14 -0.85
CA ARG A 344 -23.09 -13.39 -1.48
C ARG A 344 -23.63 -12.03 -1.90
N MET A 345 -23.44 -11.02 -1.05
CA MET A 345 -24.01 -9.71 -1.24
C MET A 345 -23.31 -9.16 -2.48
N LYS A 346 -24.07 -8.89 -3.55
CA LYS A 346 -23.69 -7.79 -4.45
C LYS A 346 -23.82 -6.55 -3.58
N MET A 347 -22.81 -6.27 -2.74
CA MET A 347 -22.64 -4.91 -2.23
C MET A 347 -22.58 -4.07 -3.49
N ASP A 348 -23.49 -3.11 -3.64
CA ASP A 348 -23.21 -1.96 -4.47
C ASP A 348 -21.79 -1.51 -4.12
N HIS A 349 -20.96 -1.17 -5.10
CA HIS A 349 -19.54 -0.84 -4.92
C HIS A 349 -19.38 0.46 -4.09
N VAL A 350 -19.71 0.41 -2.81
CA VAL A 350 -19.55 1.49 -1.86
C VAL A 350 -18.13 1.38 -1.33
N SER A 351 -17.30 2.33 -1.73
CA SER A 351 -15.93 2.51 -1.26
C SER A 351 -15.86 2.46 0.26
N SER A 352 -14.78 1.90 0.80
CA SER A 352 -14.50 2.03 2.23
C SER A 352 -14.30 3.51 2.61
N PRO A 353 -14.66 3.95 3.83
CA PRO A 353 -14.36 5.31 4.27
C PRO A 353 -12.85 5.57 4.21
N PRO A 354 -12.37 6.72 3.71
CA PRO A 354 -10.94 6.99 3.64
C PRO A 354 -10.39 7.30 5.03
N PHE A 355 -9.14 6.90 5.27
CA PHE A 355 -8.40 7.08 6.51
C PHE A 355 -9.02 6.38 7.73
N TYR A 356 -8.36 6.55 8.87
CA TYR A 356 -8.73 5.93 10.15
C TYR A 356 -8.44 6.88 11.32
N TYR A 357 -9.06 6.63 12.46
CA TYR A 357 -8.90 7.45 13.67
C TYR A 357 -8.17 6.65 14.75
N ASN A 358 -7.11 7.24 15.30
CA ASN A 358 -6.39 6.67 16.43
C ASN A 358 -7.15 6.92 17.73
N VAL A 359 -7.53 5.84 18.41
CA VAL A 359 -8.41 5.92 19.59
C VAL A 359 -7.71 6.58 20.78
N HIS A 360 -6.39 6.43 20.92
CA HIS A 360 -5.64 6.97 22.05
C HIS A 360 -5.35 8.47 21.94
N LYS A 361 -5.12 8.99 20.73
CA LYS A 361 -4.83 10.43 20.55
C LYS A 361 -5.97 11.33 21.03
N HIS A 362 -7.20 10.91 20.79
CA HIS A 362 -8.38 11.74 21.02
C HIS A 362 -9.09 11.45 22.34
N HIS A 363 -8.51 10.59 23.15
CA HIS A 363 -9.09 10.18 24.41
C HIS A 363 -8.09 10.45 25.55
N PRO A 364 -8.25 11.54 26.32
CA PRO A 364 -7.46 11.75 27.52
C PRO A 364 -7.78 10.61 28.50
N ARG A 365 -6.76 9.81 28.83
CA ARG A 365 -6.72 8.78 29.90
C ARG A 365 -8.06 8.61 30.65
N SER A 366 -9.01 7.79 30.15
CA SER A 366 -9.97 7.22 31.09
C SER A 366 -9.30 6.05 31.78
N GLU A 367 -9.66 5.86 33.04
CA GLU A 367 -9.16 4.78 33.88
C GLU A 367 -9.68 3.40 33.44
N GLN A 368 -10.66 3.35 32.53
CA GLN A 368 -11.23 2.12 31.98
C GLN A 368 -10.72 1.82 30.58
N GLN A 369 -10.06 0.69 30.44
CA GLN A 369 -9.53 0.19 29.18
C GLN A 369 -10.68 -0.34 28.29
N VAL A 370 -11.24 0.51 27.43
CA VAL A 370 -12.26 0.10 26.46
C VAL A 370 -11.61 -0.70 25.34
N THR A 371 -12.14 -1.90 25.04
CA THR A 371 -11.61 -2.73 23.96
C THR A 371 -12.04 -2.20 22.58
N MET A 372 -11.15 -2.32 21.59
CA MET A 372 -11.42 -1.90 20.20
C MET A 372 -12.69 -2.53 19.62
N ASN A 373 -12.95 -3.80 19.92
CA ASN A 373 -14.14 -4.50 19.46
C ASN A 373 -15.42 -3.90 20.06
N LYS A 374 -15.39 -3.44 21.32
CA LYS A 374 -16.54 -2.76 21.95
C LYS A 374 -16.85 -1.45 21.23
N ILE A 375 -15.81 -0.66 20.89
CA ILE A 375 -15.98 0.61 20.15
C ILE A 375 -16.55 0.35 18.75
N ILE A 376 -15.99 -0.61 18.00
CA ILE A 376 -16.47 -0.98 16.66
C ILE A 376 -17.94 -1.42 16.70
N ASN A 377 -18.31 -2.27 17.66
CA ASN A 377 -19.68 -2.75 17.79
C ASN A 377 -20.66 -1.63 18.13
N GLU A 378 -20.29 -0.70 19.01
CA GLU A 378 -21.15 0.44 19.34
C GLU A 378 -21.27 1.43 18.17
N LEU A 379 -20.20 1.65 17.39
CA LEU A 379 -20.27 2.41 16.14
C LEU A 379 -21.24 1.76 15.15
N ARG A 380 -21.13 0.44 14.93
CA ARG A 380 -22.06 -0.31 14.08
C ARG A 380 -23.50 -0.26 14.58
N ASN A 381 -23.71 -0.40 15.89
CA ASN A 381 -25.02 -0.28 16.53
C ASN A 381 -25.64 1.12 16.38
N ALA A 382 -24.82 2.16 16.29
CA ALA A 382 -25.24 3.53 16.02
C ALA A 382 -25.48 3.82 14.52
N GLY A 383 -25.35 2.82 13.65
CA GLY A 383 -25.58 2.95 12.20
C GLY A 383 -24.36 3.33 11.38
N PHE A 384 -23.19 3.46 12.01
CA PHE A 384 -21.94 3.74 11.29
C PHE A 384 -21.30 2.47 10.74
N ARG A 385 -20.56 2.64 9.65
CA ARG A 385 -19.63 1.63 9.15
C ARG A 385 -18.37 1.67 10.01
N ALA A 386 -17.90 0.54 10.49
CA ALA A 386 -16.68 0.51 11.30
C ALA A 386 -15.91 -0.80 11.17
N SER A 387 -14.59 -0.71 11.14
CA SER A 387 -13.68 -1.85 11.16
C SER A 387 -12.37 -1.49 11.84
N ARG A 388 -11.58 -2.52 12.17
CA ARG A 388 -10.15 -2.34 12.41
C ARG A 388 -9.46 -1.86 11.12
N THR A 389 -8.23 -1.39 11.28
CA THR A 389 -7.35 -1.09 10.16
C THR A 389 -6.01 -1.81 10.33
N HIS A 390 -5.47 -2.34 9.24
CA HIS A 390 -4.14 -2.95 9.24
C HIS A 390 -3.03 -1.90 9.36
N PHE A 391 -3.32 -0.63 9.03
CA PHE A 391 -2.37 0.48 9.11
C PHE A 391 -1.93 0.80 10.55
N ASP A 392 -2.84 0.64 11.52
CA ASP A 392 -2.58 0.90 12.93
C ASP A 392 -3.53 0.08 13.83
N LYS A 393 -2.95 -0.77 14.68
CA LYS A 393 -3.68 -1.71 15.54
C LYS A 393 -4.56 -1.04 16.59
N VAL A 394 -4.30 0.22 16.93
CA VAL A 394 -5.07 1.03 17.89
C VAL A 394 -5.99 2.04 17.22
N SER A 395 -6.26 1.86 15.92
CA SER A 395 -7.10 2.73 15.12
C SER A 395 -8.36 2.04 14.58
N ILE A 396 -9.35 2.86 14.23
CA ILE A 396 -10.63 2.43 13.66
C ILE A 396 -10.87 3.18 12.35
N ARG A 397 -11.22 2.43 11.29
CA ARG A 397 -11.76 3.01 10.05
C ARG A 397 -13.27 3.12 10.21
N THR A 398 -13.84 4.30 9.97
CA THR A 398 -15.28 4.53 10.09
C THR A 398 -15.72 5.73 9.24
N ASN A 399 -17.01 5.79 8.88
CA ASN A 399 -17.63 6.98 8.31
C ASN A 399 -18.19 7.94 9.38
N ALA A 400 -18.10 7.60 10.66
CA ALA A 400 -18.38 8.55 11.74
C ALA A 400 -17.30 9.64 11.77
N ASN A 401 -17.71 10.88 11.99
CA ASN A 401 -16.77 11.97 12.23
C ASN A 401 -16.17 11.88 13.66
N MET A 402 -15.13 12.66 13.91
CA MET A 402 -14.38 12.68 15.16
C MET A 402 -15.27 13.00 16.38
N ARG A 403 -16.29 13.86 16.21
CA ARG A 403 -17.22 14.21 17.30
C ARG A 403 -18.13 13.04 17.64
N GLU A 404 -18.67 12.38 16.62
CA GLU A 404 -19.52 11.20 16.75
C GLU A 404 -18.74 10.03 17.39
N MET A 405 -17.51 9.79 16.93
CA MET A 405 -16.62 8.79 17.52
C MET A 405 -16.32 9.11 19.00
N ALA A 406 -15.95 10.36 19.31
CA ALA A 406 -15.65 10.76 20.69
C ALA A 406 -16.87 10.62 21.61
N TYR A 407 -18.06 10.97 21.12
CA TYR A 407 -19.32 10.78 21.84
C TYR A 407 -19.60 9.31 22.14
N ILE A 408 -19.43 8.41 21.16
CA ILE A 408 -19.63 6.97 21.34
C ILE A 408 -18.63 6.41 22.36
N ILE A 409 -17.35 6.78 22.25
CA ILE A 409 -16.31 6.31 23.20
C ILE A 409 -16.63 6.77 24.62
N LYS A 410 -17.02 8.05 24.79
CA LYS A 410 -17.40 8.59 26.11
C LYS A 410 -18.59 7.83 26.72
N LYS A 411 -19.63 7.57 25.92
CA LYS A 411 -20.82 6.80 26.34
C LYS A 411 -20.48 5.37 26.76
N ILE A 412 -19.40 4.79 26.22
CA ILE A 412 -18.94 3.45 26.61
C ILE A 412 -18.25 3.47 27.99
N GLY A 413 -17.54 4.54 28.33
CA GLY A 413 -16.84 4.68 29.62
C GLY A 413 -17.73 5.12 30.77
N GLU A 414 -18.92 5.66 30.49
CA GLU A 414 -19.93 5.99 31.51
C GLU A 414 -20.81 4.78 31.90
N LYS A 415 -20.71 3.65 31.17
CA LYS A 415 -21.40 2.39 31.43
C LYS A 415 -20.46 1.35 32.02
#